data_AF-A0A2D6AHH7-F1
#
_entry.id   AF-A0A2D6AHH7-F1
#
_cell.length_a   1.000
_cell.length_b   1.000
_cell.length_c   1.000
_cell.angle_alpha   90.00
_cell.angle_beta   90.00
_cell.angle_gamma   90.00
#
_symmetry.space_group_name_H-M   'P 1'
#
loop_
_entity.id
_entity.type
_entity.pdbx_description
1 polymer ?
#
loop_
_entity_poly.entity_id
_entity_poly.type
_entity_poly.pdbx_seq_one_letter_code
_entity_poly.pdbx_strand_id
1 'polypeptide(L)' 'MEEARILQAVSELEKWTLRRERVRQRIEQDEGDASELERVEEQITHYERLLADMKRESLGSSDLSRTIARTGNP' A
#
# COMPACT_ATOMS: atom_id res chain seq x y z
N MET A 1 -4.06 0.64 -16.57
CA MET A 1 -3.78 -0.64 -15.87
C MET A 1 -3.12 -0.42 -14.53
N GLU A 2 -2.14 0.48 -14.42
CA GLU A 2 -1.47 0.82 -13.15
C GLU A 2 -2.41 1.43 -12.10
N GLU A 3 -3.27 2.37 -12.50
CA GLU A 3 -4.30 2.95 -11.63
C GLU A 3 -5.23 1.90 -11.02
N ALA A 4 -5.68 0.92 -11.80
CA ALA A 4 -6.52 -0.18 -11.31
C ALA A 4 -5.79 -1.04 -10.25
N ARG A 5 -4.48 -1.24 -10.39
CA ARG A 5 -3.67 -1.96 -9.39
C ARG A 5 -3.50 -1.14 -8.11
N ILE A 6 -3.32 0.18 -8.23
CA ILE A 6 -3.25 1.09 -7.08
C ILE A 6 -4.59 1.06 -6.33
N LEU A 7 -5.72 1.19 -7.03
CA LEU A 7 -7.05 1.12 -6.41
C LEU A 7 -7.29 -0.23 -5.72
N GLN A 8 -6.85 -1.33 -6.32
CA GLN A 8 -6.93 -2.64 -5.70
C GLN A 8 -6.09 -2.72 -4.41
N ALA A 9 -4.84 -2.24 -4.45
CA ALA A 9 -3.97 -2.23 -3.27
C ALA A 9 -4.51 -1.34 -2.14
N VAL A 10 -5.11 -0.19 -2.47
CA VAL A 10 -5.82 0.67 -1.49
C VAL A 10 -7.00 -0.07 -0.87
N SER A 11 -7.83 -0.73 -1.69
CA SER A 11 -8.99 -1.49 -1.19
C SER A 11 -8.57 -2.64 -0.26
N GLU A 12 -7.48 -3.34 -0.58
CA GLU A 12 -6.95 -4.38 0.30
C GLU A 12 -6.41 -3.79 1.61
N LEU A 13 -5.67 -2.67 1.55
CA LEU A 13 -5.21 -1.97 2.75
C LEU A 13 -6.37 -1.58 3.67
N GLU A 14 -7.46 -1.02 3.12
CA GLU A 14 -8.67 -0.68 3.88
C GLU A 14 -9.32 -1.91 4.53
N LYS A 15 -9.36 -3.05 3.85
CA LYS A 15 -9.89 -4.30 4.45
C LYS A 15 -9.03 -4.76 5.62
N TRP A 16 -7.70 -4.67 5.50
CA TRP A 16 -6.79 -5.06 6.57
C TRP A 16 -6.83 -4.10 7.76
N THR A 17 -6.97 -2.79 7.55
CA THR A 17 -7.16 -1.83 8.65
C THR A 17 -8.48 -2.03 9.39
N LEU A 18 -9.58 -2.31 8.67
CA LEU A 18 -10.86 -2.70 9.29
C LEU A 18 -10.77 -4.05 10.03
N ARG A 19 -9.97 -4.99 9.52
CA ARG A 19 -9.70 -6.25 10.24
C ARG A 19 -8.94 -5.98 11.53
N ARG A 20 -7.93 -5.12 11.51
CA ARG A 20 -7.15 -4.74 12.70
C ARG A 20 -8.05 -4.21 13.81
N GLU A 21 -8.99 -3.33 13.50
CA GLU A 21 -9.93 -2.79 14.50
C GLU A 21 -10.77 -3.90 15.13
N ARG A 22 -11.32 -4.82 14.32
CA ARG A 22 -12.08 -5.97 14.83
C ARG A 22 -11.25 -6.91 15.68
N VAL A 23 -10.00 -7.18 15.29
CA VAL A 23 -9.08 -8.02 16.07
C VAL A 23 -8.75 -7.36 17.41
N ARG A 24 -8.46 -6.05 17.41
CA ARG A 24 -8.21 -5.29 18.65
C ARG A 24 -9.40 -5.35 19.60
N GLN A 25 -10.62 -5.14 19.09
CA GLN A 25 -11.84 -5.25 19.89
C GLN A 25 -12.02 -6.64 20.51
N ARG A 26 -11.73 -7.72 19.76
CA ARG A 26 -11.78 -9.08 20.32
C ARG A 26 -10.71 -9.33 21.37
N ILE A 27 -9.49 -8.83 21.16
CA ILE A 27 -8.41 -8.94 22.16
C ILE A 27 -8.79 -8.20 23.46
N GLU A 28 -9.37 -7.01 23.35
CA GLU A 28 -9.87 -6.25 24.51
C GLU A 28 -10.97 -6.99 25.28
N GLN A 29 -11.71 -7.88 24.61
CA GLN A 29 -12.73 -8.75 25.20
C GLN A 29 -12.19 -10.10 25.67
N ASP A 30 -10.87 -10.34 25.59
CA ASP A 30 -10.21 -11.63 25.87
C ASP A 30 -10.68 -12.79 24.96
N GLU A 31 -11.27 -12.45 23.81
CA GLU A 31 -11.75 -13.39 22.78
C GLU A 31 -10.81 -13.45 21.56
N GLY A 32 -9.72 -12.68 21.57
CA GLY A 32 -8.82 -12.47 20.44
C GLY A 32 -7.41 -13.02 20.65
N ASP A 33 -6.72 -13.30 19.54
CA ASP A 33 -5.34 -13.80 19.52
C ASP A 33 -4.38 -12.67 19.14
N ALA A 34 -3.42 -12.38 20.03
CA ALA A 34 -2.38 -11.37 19.78
C ALA A 34 -1.52 -11.70 18.53
N SER A 35 -1.32 -12.98 18.21
CA SER A 35 -0.62 -13.39 17.00
C SER A 35 -1.43 -13.11 15.72
N GLU A 36 -2.77 -13.06 15.82
CA GLU A 36 -3.61 -12.61 14.71
C GLU A 36 -3.39 -11.13 14.44
N LEU A 37 -3.27 -10.31 15.48
CA LEU A 37 -3.00 -8.89 15.34
C LEU A 37 -1.65 -8.64 14.66
N GLU A 38 -0.61 -9.38 15.05
CA GLU A 38 0.72 -9.30 14.41
C GLU A 38 0.63 -9.58 12.90
N ARG A 39 0.00 -10.70 12.51
CA ARG A 39 -0.20 -11.04 11.08
C ARG A 39 -0.98 -9.97 10.32
N VAL A 40 -1.95 -9.33 10.96
CA VAL A 40 -2.70 -8.22 10.35
C VAL A 40 -1.82 -6.98 10.14
N GLU A 41 -1.02 -6.61 11.13
CA GLU A 41 -0.10 -5.47 11.03
C GLU A 41 1.00 -5.71 9.97
N GLU A 42 1.46 -6.96 9.80
CA GLU A 42 2.36 -7.34 8.70
C GLU A 42 1.72 -7.11 7.32
N GLN A 43 0.45 -7.47 7.14
CA GLN A 43 -0.28 -7.23 5.90
C GLN A 43 -0.49 -5.74 5.62
N ILE A 44 -0.83 -4.96 6.65
CA ILE A 44 -0.93 -3.49 6.53
C ILE A 44 0.40 -2.91 6.06
N THR A 45 1.50 -3.28 6.73
CA THR A 45 2.85 -2.82 6.39
C THR A 45 3.23 -3.21 4.95
N HIS A 46 2.86 -4.41 4.50
CA HIS A 46 3.09 -4.85 3.13
C HIS A 46 2.40 -3.94 2.10
N TYR A 47 1.11 -3.66 2.26
CA TYR A 47 0.37 -2.82 1.33
C TYR A 47 0.80 -1.35 1.38
N GLU A 48 1.14 -0.82 2.56
CA GLU A 48 1.70 0.54 2.69
C GLU A 48 3.00 0.70 1.90
N ARG A 49 3.91 -0.29 2.00
CA ARG A 49 5.17 -0.29 1.24
C ARG A 49 4.92 -0.42 -0.26
N LEU A 50 4.05 -1.34 -0.66
CA LEU A 50 3.68 -1.54 -2.06
C LEU A 50 3.14 -0.25 -2.69
N LEU A 51 2.25 0.47 -2.00
CA LEU A 51 1.69 1.74 -2.47
C LEU A 51 2.76 2.84 -2.54
N ALA A 52 3.68 2.89 -1.58
CA ALA A 52 4.78 3.85 -1.60
C ALA A 52 5.74 3.60 -2.78
N ASP A 53 6.01 2.34 -3.10
CA ASP A 53 6.85 1.94 -4.23
C ASP A 53 6.17 2.26 -5.56
N MET A 54 4.88 1.91 -5.72
CA MET A 54 4.09 2.29 -6.91
C MET A 54 4.04 3.82 -7.12
N LYS A 55 3.90 4.60 -6.04
CA LYS A 55 3.98 6.06 -6.10
C LYS A 55 5.35 6.54 -6.58
N ARG A 56 6.43 5.90 -6.15
CA ARG A 56 7.79 6.25 -6.60
C ARG A 56 8.00 5.91 -8.08
N GLU A 57 7.53 4.76 -8.52
CA GLU A 57 7.64 4.32 -9.92
C GLU A 57 6.90 5.26 -10.87
N SER A 58 5.65 5.62 -10.54
CA SER A 58 4.85 6.56 -11.33
C SER A 58 5.48 7.96 -11.46
N LEU A 59 6.15 8.45 -10.41
CA LEU A 59 6.86 9.73 -10.43
C LEU A 59 8.20 9.64 -11.19
N GLY A 60 9.00 8.59 -10.98
CA GLY A 60 10.30 8.40 -11.62
C GLY A 60 10.22 8.18 -13.13
N SER A 61 9.16 7.53 -13.62
CA SER A 61 8.89 7.34 -15.05
C SER A 61 8.59 8.68 -15.76
N SER A 62 7.93 9.62 -15.06
CA SER A 62 7.61 10.95 -15.60
C SER A 62 8.84 11.88 -15.74
N ASP A 63 9.85 11.75 -14.89
CA ASP A 63 11.03 12.64 -14.91
C ASP A 63 12.09 12.22 -15.95
N LEU A 64 12.23 10.93 -16.26
CA LEU A 64 13.10 10.46 -17.36
C LEU A 64 12.54 10.86 -18.73
N SER A 65 11.23 10.77 -18.94
CA SER A 65 10.57 11.20 -20.19
C SER A 65 10.71 12.70 -20.45
N ARG A 66 10.77 13.53 -19.40
CA ARG A 66 10.94 14.99 -19.50
C ARG A 66 12.38 15.40 -19.83
N THR A 67 13.36 14.57 -19.50
CA THR A 67 14.80 14.83 -19.73
C THR A 67 15.22 14.54 -21.16
N ILE A 68 14.74 13.44 -21.76
CA ILE A 68 15.09 13.06 -23.15
C ILE A 68 14.49 14.05 -24.17
N ALA A 69 13.32 14.63 -23.89
CA ALA A 69 12.66 15.60 -24.76
C ALA A 69 13.40 16.97 -24.86
N ARG A 70 14.40 17.25 -24.01
CA ARG A 70 15.15 18.52 -24.02
C ARG A 70 16.53 18.46 -24.69
N THR A 71 17.03 17.27 -25.03
CA THR A 71 18.34 17.09 -25.72
C THR A 71 18.23 16.99 -27.24
N GLY A 72 17.04 17.14 -27.82
CA GLY A 72 16.81 17.14 -29.26
C GLY A 72 16.56 18.54 -29.82
N ASN A 73 17.58 19.38 -29.90
CA ASN A 73 17.60 20.48 -30.88
C ASN A 73 19.04 20.69 -31.38
N PRO A 74 19.36 20.35 -32.65
CA PRO A 74 20.63 20.73 -33.26
C PRO A 74 20.73 22.25 -33.45
#